data_AF-A0A529KFA0-F1
#
_entry.id   AF-A0A529KFA0-F1
#
_cell.length_a   1.000
_cell.length_b   1.000
_cell.length_c   1.000
_cell.angle_alpha   90.00
_cell.angle_beta   90.00
_cell.angle_gamma   90.00
#
_symmetry.space_group_name_H-M   'P 1'
#
loop_
_entity.id
_entity.type
_entity.pdbx_description
1 polymer ?
#
loop_
_entity_poly.entity_id
_entity_poly.type
_entity_poly.pdbx_seq_one_letter_code
_entity_poly.pdbx_strand_id
1 'polypeptide(L)'
;MTDKYPGLSFYTDRHGKVRWRYRTKERVVSLPAPDQPGFKEAYQAAVEGRKAPKAPVVRMPGAALPGTFGAATQRLKVSVKWLA
;
A
#
# COMPACT_ATOMS: atom_id res chain seq x y z
N MET A 1 22.76 -17.26 -3.19
CA MET A 1 21.50 -16.81 -3.81
C MET A 1 21.40 -15.27 -3.87
N THR A 2 22.53 -14.57 -3.98
CA THR A 2 22.61 -13.10 -3.92
C THR A 2 22.72 -12.46 -5.31
N ASP A 3 23.06 -13.25 -6.34
CA ASP A 3 23.27 -12.77 -7.72
C ASP A 3 22.00 -12.40 -8.50
N LYS A 4 20.81 -12.83 -8.05
CA LYS A 4 19.60 -12.66 -8.86
C LYS A 4 19.00 -11.26 -8.77
N TYR A 5 19.26 -10.52 -7.68
CA TYR A 5 18.68 -9.20 -7.42
C TYR A 5 19.62 -8.33 -6.54
N PRO A 6 20.58 -7.60 -7.13
CA PRO A 6 21.47 -6.71 -6.37
C PRO A 6 20.65 -5.65 -5.62
N GLY A 7 21.01 -5.37 -4.36
CA GLY A 7 20.34 -4.35 -3.54
C GLY A 7 19.08 -4.82 -2.80
N LEU A 8 18.66 -6.08 -2.95
CA LEU A 8 17.54 -6.64 -2.19
C LEU A 8 17.98 -7.05 -0.78
N SER A 9 17.25 -6.60 0.23
CA SER A 9 17.43 -7.02 1.62
C SER A 9 16.09 -7.29 2.25
N PHE A 10 15.99 -8.29 3.11
CA PHE A 10 14.82 -8.55 3.93
C PHE A 10 15.12 -8.24 5.39
N TYR A 11 14.10 -7.89 6.15
CA TYR A 11 14.18 -7.79 7.60
C TYR A 11 12.89 -8.33 8.23
N THR A 12 13.03 -8.93 9.40
CA THR A 12 11.89 -9.38 10.19
C THR A 12 11.44 -8.26 11.11
N ASP A 13 10.17 -7.89 11.02
CA ASP A 13 9.56 -6.92 11.92
C ASP A 13 9.41 -7.48 13.34
N ARG A 14 9.20 -6.62 14.34
CA ARG A 14 8.98 -7.01 15.75
C ARG A 14 7.78 -7.96 15.93
N HIS A 15 6.88 -7.95 14.96
CA HIS A 15 5.68 -8.79 14.90
C HIS A 15 5.88 -10.07 14.05
N GLY A 16 7.12 -10.46 13.73
CA GLY A 16 7.43 -11.68 13.01
C GLY A 16 7.15 -11.65 11.50
N LYS A 17 6.73 -10.51 10.95
CA LYS A 17 6.48 -10.37 9.50
C LYS A 17 7.78 -10.08 8.75
N VAL A 18 8.08 -10.89 7.75
CA VAL A 18 9.21 -10.66 6.84
C VAL A 18 8.84 -9.58 5.85
N ARG A 19 9.59 -8.46 5.86
CA ARG A 19 9.44 -7.36 4.90
C ARG A 19 10.67 -7.29 4.01
N TRP A 20 10.43 -7.06 2.73
CA TRP A 20 11.46 -6.93 1.72
C TRP A 20 11.68 -5.45 1.41
N ARG A 21 12.93 -5.07 1.18
CA ARG A 21 13.32 -3.71 0.78
C ARG A 21 14.41 -3.75 -0.28
N TYR A 22 14.33 -2.83 -1.21
CA TYR A 22 15.42 -2.50 -2.11
C TYR A 22 16.20 -1.31 -1.54
N ARG A 23 17.50 -1.48 -1.36
CA ARG A 23 18.40 -0.45 -0.85
C ARG A 23 19.38 -0.06 -1.95
N THR A 24 19.29 1.18 -2.40
CA THR A 24 20.35 1.83 -3.19
C THR A 24 21.03 2.89 -2.34
N LYS A 25 22.14 3.47 -2.82
CA LYS A 25 22.93 4.46 -2.05
C LYS A 25 22.10 5.67 -1.58
N GLU A 26 21.06 6.03 -2.32
CA GLU A 26 20.23 7.21 -2.06
C GLU A 26 18.79 6.91 -1.63
N ARG A 27 18.30 5.67 -1.83
CA ARG A 27 16.87 5.35 -1.66
C ARG A 27 16.65 3.99 -1.04
N VAL A 28 15.64 3.92 -0.18
CA VAL A 28 15.13 2.69 0.41
C VAL A 28 13.67 2.53 -0.02
N VAL A 29 13.38 1.49 -0.80
CA VAL A 29 12.03 1.21 -1.32
C VAL A 29 11.54 -0.07 -0.67
N SER A 30 10.34 -0.05 -0.09
CA SER A 30 9.71 -1.28 0.41
C SER A 30 9.21 -2.09 -0.77
N LEU A 31 9.59 -3.36 -0.83
CA LEU A 31 9.18 -4.29 -1.88
C LEU A 31 8.26 -5.38 -1.32
N PRO A 32 7.38 -5.94 -2.16
CA PRO A 32 6.69 -7.17 -1.86
C PRO A 32 7.68 -8.36 -1.78
N ALA A 33 7.21 -9.50 -1.28
CA ALA A 33 8.01 -10.72 -1.25
C ALA A 33 8.32 -11.22 -2.68
N PRO A 34 9.48 -11.87 -2.91
CA PRO A 34 9.87 -12.39 -4.22
C PRO A 34 8.89 -13.42 -4.78
N ASP A 35 8.12 -14.10 -3.91
CA ASP A 35 7.13 -15.10 -4.30
C ASP A 35 5.74 -14.50 -4.64
N GLN A 36 5.55 -13.18 -4.49
CA GLN A 36 4.29 -12.51 -4.79
C GLN A 36 4.21 -12.05 -6.25
N PRO A 37 3.02 -12.16 -6.89
CA PRO A 37 2.78 -11.53 -8.18
C PRO A 37 2.92 -10.01 -8.04
N GLY A 38 3.69 -9.39 -8.94
CA GLY A 38 4.03 -7.96 -8.89
C GLY A 38 5.43 -7.65 -8.33
N PHE A 39 6.17 -8.64 -7.82
CA PHE A 39 7.56 -8.44 -7.36
C PHE A 39 8.50 -7.95 -8.46
N LYS A 40 8.47 -8.58 -9.65
CA LYS A 40 9.36 -8.23 -10.76
C LYS A 40 9.16 -6.79 -11.22
N GLU A 41 7.91 -6.36 -11.32
CA GLU A 41 7.55 -4.98 -11.71
C GLU A 41 7.94 -3.97 -10.62
N ALA A 42 7.67 -4.28 -9.36
CA ALA A 42 8.08 -3.43 -8.24
C ALA A 42 9.62 -3.34 -8.11
N TYR A 43 10.33 -4.43 -8.35
CA TYR A 43 11.79 -4.47 -8.37
C TYR A 43 12.34 -3.65 -9.54
N GLN A 44 11.80 -3.84 -10.75
CA GLN A 44 12.20 -3.06 -11.93
C GLN A 44 11.90 -1.57 -11.73
N ALA A 45 10.75 -1.20 -11.17
CA ALA A 45 10.44 0.19 -10.83
C ALA A 45 11.40 0.76 -9.78
N ALA A 46 11.81 -0.04 -8.79
CA ALA A 46 12.78 0.37 -7.79
C ALA A 46 14.20 0.56 -8.38
N VAL A 47 14.61 -0.30 -9.33
CA VAL A 47 15.87 -0.19 -10.07
C VAL A 47 15.86 1.02 -11.01
N GLU A 48 14.78 1.21 -11.77
CA GLU A 48 14.59 2.35 -12.68
C GLU A 48 14.38 3.68 -11.93
N GLY A 49 14.20 3.64 -10.61
CA GLY A 49 13.90 4.83 -9.80
C GLY A 49 12.54 5.45 -10.11
N ARG A 50 11.67 4.74 -10.83
CA ARG A 50 10.29 5.13 -11.11
C ARG A 50 9.49 5.00 -9.82
N LYS A 51 8.88 6.10 -9.37
CA LYS A 51 7.86 6.02 -8.32
C LYS A 51 6.75 5.11 -8.86
N ALA A 52 6.49 3.99 -8.18
CA ALA A 52 5.38 3.12 -8.55
C ALA A 52 4.13 3.98 -8.75
N PRO A 53 3.43 3.85 -9.90
CA PRO A 53 2.30 4.70 -10.20
C PRO A 53 1.26 4.50 -9.09
N LYS A 54 1.08 5.53 -8.26
CA LYS A 54 0.05 5.51 -7.23
C LYS A 54 -1.28 5.53 -7.97
N ALA A 55 -2.08 4.48 -7.80
CA ALA A 55 -3.42 4.45 -8.37
C ALA A 55 -4.17 5.74 -7.98
N PRO A 56 -4.83 6.41 -8.94
CA PRO A 56 -5.53 7.64 -8.66
C PRO A 56 -6.63 7.36 -7.63
N VAL A 57 -6.51 7.98 -6.46
CA VAL A 57 -7.56 7.93 -5.44
C VAL A 57 -8.67 8.87 -5.90
N VAL A 58 -9.64 8.33 -6.62
CA VAL A 58 -10.80 9.09 -7.10
C VAL A 58 -11.82 9.20 -5.96
N ARG A 59 -12.29 10.43 -5.69
CA ARG A 59 -13.44 10.63 -4.80
C ARG A 59 -14.70 10.19 -5.55
N MET A 60 -15.46 9.29 -4.94
CA MET A 60 -16.72 8.82 -5.52
C MET A 60 -17.70 9.99 -5.65
N PRO A 61 -18.38 10.16 -6.81
CA PRO A 61 -19.39 11.20 -6.96
C PRO A 61 -20.52 10.96 -5.96
N GLY A 62 -20.88 11.99 -5.19
CA GLY A 62 -21.86 11.88 -4.09
C GLY A 62 -21.27 11.50 -2.73
N ALA A 63 -19.94 11.45 -2.59
CA ALA A 63 -19.31 11.31 -1.28
C ALA A 63 -19.72 12.45 -0.35
N ALA A 64 -20.33 12.11 0.78
CA ALA A 64 -20.74 13.09 1.77
C ALA A 64 -19.50 13.82 2.32
N LEU A 65 -19.49 15.14 2.23
CA LEU A 65 -18.41 15.94 2.81
C LEU A 65 -18.49 15.86 4.35
N PRO A 66 -17.35 15.76 5.04
CA PRO A 66 -17.33 15.76 6.50
C PRO A 66 -17.97 17.04 7.05
N GLY A 67 -18.81 16.91 8.08
CA GLY A 67 -19.53 18.04 8.68
C GLY A 67 -20.85 18.41 8.00
N THR A 68 -21.24 17.73 6.93
CA THR A 68 -22.56 17.93 6.30
C THR A 68 -23.62 16.99 6.88
N PHE A 69 -24.89 17.34 6.69
CA PHE A 69 -26.01 16.48 7.08
C PHE A 69 -25.93 15.09 6.42
N GLY A 70 -25.46 15.01 5.17
CA GLY A 70 -25.24 13.74 4.48
C GLY A 70 -24.25 12.81 5.21
N ALA A 71 -23.21 13.37 5.84
CA ALA A 71 -22.27 12.59 6.63
C ALA A 71 -22.89 12.13 7.96
N ALA A 72 -23.74 12.95 8.58
CA ALA A 72 -24.51 12.57 9.76
C ALA A 72 -25.51 11.45 9.45
N THR A 73 -26.23 11.52 8.32
CA THR A 73 -27.15 10.47 7.88
C THR A 73 -26.42 9.16 7.58
N GLN A 74 -25.24 9.21 6.94
CA GLN A 74 -24.42 8.01 6.73
C GLN A 74 -23.99 7.37 8.06
N ARG A 75 -23.55 8.18 9.04
CA ARG A 75 -23.21 7.68 10.38
C ARG A 75 -24.41 7.03 11.07
N LEU A 76 -25.58 7.66 10.99
CA LEU A 76 -26.82 7.11 11.55
C LEU A 76 -27.17 5.75 10.95
N LYS A 77 -27.09 5.60 9.61
CA LYS A 77 -27.36 4.33 8.93
C LYS A 77 -26.45 3.20 9.38
N VAL A 78 -25.18 3.50 9.67
CA VAL A 78 -24.21 2.51 10.16
C VAL A 78 -24.44 2.16 11.62
N SER A 79 -24.88 3.12 12.45
CA SER A 79 -25.01 2.93 13.90
C SER A 79 -26.34 2.34 14.36
N VAL A 80 -27.40 2.44 13.55
CA VAL A 80 -28.75 2.02 13.97
C VAL A 80 -28.86 0.49 13.99
N LYS A 81 -29.14 -0.06 15.18
CA LYS A 81 -29.65 -1.42 15.34
C LYS A 81 -31.15 -1.38 15.08
N TRP A 82 -31.58 -1.93 13.95
CA TRP A 82 -33.00 -1.99 13.59
C TRP A 82 -33.74 -2.88 14.59
N LEU A 83 -34.80 -2.34 15.19
CA LEU A 83 -35.80 -3.13 15.90
C LEU A 83 -36.83 -3.54 14.85
N ALA A 84 -36.99 -4.86 14.67
CA ALA A 84 -37.96 -5.47 13.79
C ALA A 84 -39.36 -5.46 14.41
#